data_AF-A0A385PYW7-F1
#
_entry.id   AF-A0A385PYW7-F1
#
_cell.length_a   1.000
_cell.length_b   1.000
_cell.length_c   1.000
_cell.angle_alpha   90.00
_cell.angle_beta   90.00
_cell.angle_gamma   90.00
#
_symmetry.space_group_name_H-M   'P 1'
#
loop_
_entity.id
_entity.type
_entity.pdbx_description
1 polymer ?
#
loop_
_entity_poly.entity_id
_entity_poly.type
_entity_poly.pdbx_seq_one_letter_code
_entity_poly.pdbx_strand_id
1 'polypeptide(L)'
;MNIDIVKTKEYYNSLSSDMLCDCDYCKLYYVKSRKEFPELALWLDKYGVDIEKPFEVISLEPDDNGMLDYIGVQYIVFGNFKNDNSYYVGDFNIKIADSHPDTGISDEHFVLEVIPMNSMKLFIKG
;
A
#
# COMPACT_ATOMS: atom_id res chain seq x y z
N MET A 1 8.71 15.40 -11.51
CA MET A 1 7.70 14.78 -10.63
C MET A 1 6.51 15.72 -10.62
N ASN A 2 5.37 15.28 -11.15
CA ASN A 2 4.12 16.02 -11.08
C ASN A 2 3.10 15.10 -10.44
N ILE A 3 2.95 15.19 -9.12
CA ILE A 3 2.03 14.33 -8.37
C ILE A 3 0.78 15.13 -8.07
N ASP A 4 -0.37 14.55 -8.41
CA ASP A 4 -1.67 15.14 -8.09
C ASP A 4 -2.16 14.60 -6.74
N ILE A 5 -1.71 15.26 -5.67
CA ILE A 5 -2.06 14.90 -4.29
C ILE A 5 -3.56 15.09 -4.05
N VAL A 6 -4.19 16.08 -4.68
CA VAL A 6 -5.63 16.36 -4.50
C VAL A 6 -6.43 15.21 -5.09
N LYS A 7 -6.17 14.85 -6.34
CA LYS A 7 -6.84 13.74 -7.01
C LYS A 7 -6.56 12.40 -6.34
N THR A 8 -5.33 12.18 -5.85
CA THR A 8 -4.99 10.97 -5.09
C THR A 8 -5.84 10.88 -3.83
N LYS A 9 -5.99 11.96 -3.05
CA LYS A 9 -6.88 11.97 -1.88
C LYS A 9 -8.34 11.74 -2.25
N GLU A 10 -8.83 12.37 -3.31
CA GLU A 10 -10.19 12.17 -3.80
C GLU A 10 -10.45 10.70 -4.16
N TYR A 11 -9.52 10.07 -4.87
CA TYR A 11 -9.56 8.64 -5.18
C TYR A 11 -9.70 7.80 -3.91
N TYR A 12 -8.78 7.93 -2.94
CA TYR A 12 -8.85 7.15 -1.70
C TYR A 12 -10.11 7.45 -0.86
N ASN A 13 -10.60 8.68 -0.86
CA ASN A 13 -11.85 9.03 -0.18
C ASN A 13 -13.09 8.42 -0.86
N SER A 14 -13.04 8.20 -2.17
CA SER A 14 -14.12 7.57 -2.94
C SER A 14 -14.13 6.04 -2.86
N LEU A 15 -13.00 5.42 -2.52
CA LEU A 15 -12.91 3.97 -2.34
C LEU A 15 -13.78 3.52 -1.16
N SER A 16 -14.77 2.71 -1.45
CA SER A 16 -15.58 1.99 -0.48
C SER A 16 -14.99 0.59 -0.21
N SER A 17 -15.37 -0.01 0.91
CA SER A 17 -14.83 -1.31 1.33
C SER A 17 -15.12 -2.45 0.35
N ASP A 18 -16.22 -2.37 -0.40
CA ASP A 18 -16.59 -3.35 -1.44
C ASP A 18 -15.71 -3.29 -2.70
N MET A 19 -14.92 -2.21 -2.86
CA MET A 19 -13.91 -2.11 -3.93
C MET A 19 -12.57 -2.71 -3.52
N LEU A 20 -12.39 -3.03 -2.23
CA LEU A 20 -11.17 -3.63 -1.70
C LEU A 20 -11.29 -5.16 -1.66
N CYS A 21 -10.15 -5.85 -1.64
CA CYS A 21 -10.13 -7.30 -1.52
C CYS A 21 -10.73 -7.74 -0.17
N ASP A 22 -11.75 -8.60 -0.22
CA ASP A 22 -12.53 -9.01 0.95
C ASP A 22 -11.91 -10.21 1.72
N CYS A 23 -10.69 -10.63 1.38
CA CYS A 23 -10.05 -11.75 2.09
C CYS A 23 -9.55 -11.34 3.48
N ASP A 24 -9.44 -12.32 4.38
CA ASP A 24 -9.08 -12.07 5.79
C ASP A 24 -7.69 -11.43 5.94
N TYR A 25 -6.76 -11.77 5.04
CA TYR A 25 -5.38 -11.26 5.03
C TYR A 25 -5.36 -9.76 4.71
N CYS A 26 -6.10 -9.37 3.67
CA CYS A 26 -6.26 -7.99 3.27
C CYS A 26 -6.99 -7.18 4.35
N LYS A 27 -8.11 -7.68 4.88
CA LYS A 27 -8.86 -7.03 5.98
C LYS A 27 -7.99 -6.77 7.20
N LEU A 28 -7.15 -7.74 7.58
CA LEU A 28 -6.22 -7.58 8.69
C LEU A 28 -5.26 -6.41 8.46
N TYR A 29 -4.74 -6.29 7.23
CA TYR A 29 -3.91 -5.16 6.84
C TYR A 29 -4.66 -3.83 7.01
N TYR A 30 -5.87 -3.70 6.44
CA TYR A 30 -6.65 -2.46 6.44
C TYR A 30 -6.87 -1.93 7.87
N VAL A 31 -7.20 -2.83 8.80
CA VAL A 31 -7.54 -2.47 10.17
C VAL A 31 -6.32 -2.11 11.01
N LYS A 32 -5.15 -2.68 10.72
CA LYS A 32 -3.95 -2.54 11.58
C LYS A 32 -2.87 -1.66 10.99
N SER A 33 -2.79 -1.50 9.66
CA SER A 33 -1.62 -0.96 8.98
C SER A 33 -1.24 0.44 9.47
N ARG A 34 -2.21 1.35 9.63
CA ARG A 34 -1.94 2.71 10.10
C ARG A 34 -1.38 2.76 11.52
N LYS A 35 -1.84 1.88 12.41
CA LYS A 35 -1.38 1.82 13.81
C LYS A 35 -0.02 1.14 13.93
N GLU A 36 0.19 0.03 13.23
CA GLU A 36 1.39 -0.79 13.35
C GLU A 36 2.55 -0.25 12.49
N PHE A 37 2.25 0.53 11.43
CA PHE A 37 3.25 1.11 10.52
C PHE A 37 3.11 2.64 10.40
N PRO A 38 3.20 3.40 11.50
CA PRO A 38 2.91 4.84 11.51
C PRO A 38 3.88 5.66 10.66
N GLU A 39 5.15 5.25 10.56
CA GLU A 39 6.13 5.96 9.71
C GLU A 39 5.80 5.84 8.22
N LEU A 40 5.38 4.65 7.79
CA LEU A 40 4.91 4.41 6.44
C LEU A 40 3.61 5.19 6.17
N ALA A 41 2.67 5.16 7.11
CA ALA A 41 1.41 5.90 7.01
C ALA A 41 1.66 7.41 6.82
N LEU A 42 2.52 8.00 7.66
CA LEU A 42 2.91 9.41 7.56
C LEU A 42 3.62 9.75 6.26
N TRP A 43 4.38 8.80 5.69
CA TRP A 43 5.03 9.01 4.40
C TRP A 43 4.01 8.97 3.25
N LEU A 44 3.10 7.99 3.25
CA LEU A 44 2.03 7.85 2.26
C LEU A 44 1.04 9.03 2.29
N ASP A 45 0.72 9.54 3.48
CA ASP A 45 -0.16 10.70 3.67
C ASP A 45 0.38 11.95 2.95
N LYS A 46 1.71 12.09 2.78
CA LYS A 46 2.33 13.20 2.00
C LYS A 46 1.96 13.17 0.52
N TYR A 47 1.66 11.98 0.00
CA TYR A 47 1.24 11.75 -1.38
C TYR A 47 -0.28 11.63 -1.52
N GLY A 48 -1.01 11.75 -0.41
CA GLY A 48 -2.47 11.61 -0.39
C GLY A 48 -2.96 10.16 -0.41
N VAL A 49 -2.06 9.21 -0.18
CA VAL A 49 -2.37 7.77 -0.16
C VAL A 49 -2.88 7.37 1.22
N ASP A 50 -3.97 6.60 1.25
CA ASP A 50 -4.44 5.97 2.47
C ASP A 50 -3.86 4.56 2.62
N ILE A 51 -3.00 4.37 3.63
CA ILE A 51 -2.37 3.08 3.95
C ILE A 51 -3.40 1.97 4.24
N GLU A 52 -4.63 2.32 4.62
CA GLU A 52 -5.67 1.34 4.96
C GLU A 52 -6.39 0.79 3.71
N LYS A 53 -6.13 1.35 2.53
CA LYS A 53 -6.81 1.00 1.27
C LYS A 53 -5.82 0.63 0.16
N PRO A 54 -4.97 -0.39 0.35
CA PRO A 54 -4.00 -0.79 -0.65
C PRO A 54 -4.69 -1.27 -1.93
N PHE A 55 -4.02 -1.07 -3.06
CA PHE A 55 -4.41 -1.62 -4.35
C PHE A 55 -4.19 -3.13 -4.40
N GLU A 56 -3.02 -3.59 -3.95
CA GLU A 56 -2.68 -5.01 -3.87
C GLU A 56 -1.91 -5.27 -2.57
N VAL A 57 -2.17 -6.43 -1.96
CA VAL A 57 -1.48 -6.89 -0.76
C VAL A 57 -0.88 -8.25 -1.05
N ILE A 58 0.44 -8.35 -0.99
CA ILE A 58 1.21 -9.55 -1.27
C ILE A 58 1.68 -10.11 0.07
N SER A 59 1.21 -11.31 0.41
CA SER A 59 1.53 -11.96 1.68
C SER A 59 1.97 -13.41 1.47
N LEU A 60 2.73 -13.93 2.44
CA LEU A 60 2.96 -15.36 2.59
C LEU A 60 1.79 -16.00 3.33
N GLU A 61 1.67 -17.32 3.24
CA GLU A 61 0.74 -18.06 4.10
C GLU A 61 1.08 -17.84 5.58
N PRO A 62 0.07 -17.79 6.46
CA PRO A 62 0.30 -17.59 7.88
C PRO A 62 1.09 -18.75 8.48
N ASP A 63 1.96 -18.44 9.44
CA ASP A 63 2.70 -19.46 10.18
C ASP A 63 1.80 -20.23 11.17
N ASP A 64 2.35 -21.24 11.84
CA ASP A 64 1.63 -22.06 12.82
C ASP A 64 1.04 -21.24 14.00
N ASN A 65 1.54 -20.03 14.23
CA ASN A 65 1.06 -19.12 15.27
C ASN A 65 0.00 -18.13 14.75
N GLY A 66 -0.36 -18.19 13.47
CA GLY A 66 -1.27 -17.26 12.81
C GLY A 66 -0.65 -15.87 12.56
N MET A 67 0.68 -15.81 12.43
CA MET A 67 1.37 -14.61 11.98
C MET A 67 1.36 -14.56 10.45
N LEU A 68 0.88 -13.44 9.92
CA LEU A 68 0.93 -13.16 8.49
C LEU A 68 2.11 -12.24 8.18
N ASP A 69 2.93 -12.59 7.19
CA ASP A 69 4.04 -11.78 6.71
C ASP A 69 3.71 -11.18 5.34
N TYR A 70 3.63 -9.86 5.27
CA TYR A 70 3.43 -9.12 4.03
C TYR A 70 4.78 -8.89 3.38
N ILE A 71 4.94 -9.28 2.12
CA ILE A 71 6.18 -9.13 1.36
C ILE A 71 6.12 -7.99 0.34
N GLY A 72 4.93 -7.43 0.12
CA GLY A 72 4.73 -6.29 -0.76
C GLY A 72 3.34 -5.69 -0.56
N VAL A 73 3.22 -4.37 -0.66
CA VAL A 73 1.93 -3.68 -0.69
C VAL A 73 1.96 -2.60 -1.74
N GLN A 74 0.94 -2.53 -2.57
CA GLN A 74 0.87 -1.61 -3.69
C GLN A 74 -0.19 -0.54 -3.51
N TYR A 75 0.07 0.67 -4.01
CA TYR A 75 -0.80 1.84 -3.88
C TYR A 75 -0.83 2.65 -5.17
N ILE A 76 -1.99 3.23 -5.48
CA ILE A 76 -2.14 4.11 -6.66
C ILE A 76 -1.82 5.55 -6.26
N VAL A 77 -1.07 6.24 -7.12
CA VAL A 77 -0.79 7.68 -7.01
C VAL A 77 -1.03 8.34 -8.37
N PHE A 78 -1.80 9.42 -8.38
CA PHE A 78 -2.10 10.15 -9.61
C PHE A 78 -0.98 11.12 -10.00
N GLY A 79 -0.76 11.25 -11.30
CA GLY A 79 0.29 12.05 -11.91
C GLY A 79 1.45 11.21 -12.44
N ASN A 80 2.60 11.86 -12.62
CA ASN A 80 3.77 11.28 -13.28
C ASN A 80 5.01 11.34 -12.38
N PHE A 81 5.61 10.17 -12.19
CA PHE A 81 6.87 10.00 -11.50
C PHE A 81 7.94 9.54 -12.50
N LYS A 82 8.97 10.38 -12.71
CA LYS A 82 10.06 10.12 -13.67
C LYS A 82 11.35 9.65 -13.01
N ASN A 83 11.26 9.12 -11.79
CA ASN A 83 12.43 8.77 -11.00
C ASN A 83 12.30 7.34 -10.51
N ASP A 84 13.15 6.45 -11.00
CA ASP A 84 13.16 5.03 -10.60
C ASP A 84 13.89 4.79 -9.27
N ASN A 85 14.23 5.85 -8.54
CA ASN A 85 14.92 5.71 -7.27
C ASN A 85 13.98 5.18 -6.17
N SER A 86 14.50 4.23 -5.41
CA SER A 86 13.93 3.79 -4.14
C SER A 86 13.97 4.89 -3.08
N TYR A 87 12.92 4.93 -2.27
CA TYR A 87 12.83 5.68 -1.02
C TYR A 87 12.89 4.71 0.15
N TYR A 88 13.64 5.08 1.19
CA TYR A 88 13.76 4.26 2.40
C TYR A 88 13.09 5.00 3.56
N VAL A 89 12.11 4.34 4.18
CA VAL A 89 11.31 4.90 5.28
C VAL A 89 11.20 3.84 6.35
N GLY A 90 11.86 4.04 7.50
CA GLY A 90 11.99 3.00 8.50
C GLY A 90 12.54 1.71 7.88
N ASP A 91 11.79 0.61 8.04
CA ASP A 91 12.10 -0.71 7.50
C ASP A 91 11.50 -0.98 6.09
N PHE A 92 11.09 0.06 5.37
CA PHE A 92 10.44 -0.07 4.06
C PHE A 92 11.27 0.53 2.93
N ASN A 93 11.44 -0.24 1.86
CA ASN A 93 11.86 0.25 0.55
C ASN A 93 10.61 0.53 -0.29
N ILE A 94 10.46 1.76 -0.75
CA ILE A 94 9.32 2.23 -1.54
C ILE A 94 9.82 2.61 -2.93
N LYS A 95 9.25 2.01 -3.96
CA LYS A 95 9.60 2.28 -5.37
C LYS A 95 8.36 2.27 -6.26
N ILE A 96 8.52 2.58 -7.54
CA ILE A 96 7.47 2.29 -8.53
C ILE A 96 7.41 0.77 -8.72
N ALA A 97 6.20 0.22 -8.77
CA ALA A 97 5.98 -1.19 -9.02
C ALA A 97 6.37 -1.55 -10.46
N ASP A 98 7.21 -2.58 -10.62
CA ASP A 98 7.56 -3.11 -11.94
C ASP A 98 6.44 -3.98 -12.53
N SER A 99 5.58 -4.53 -11.66
CA SER A 99 4.46 -5.39 -12.02
C SER A 99 3.30 -5.16 -11.05
N HIS A 100 2.10 -5.00 -11.59
CA HIS A 100 0.87 -4.82 -10.83
C HIS A 100 -0.33 -5.27 -11.68
N PRO A 101 -1.48 -5.60 -11.07
CA PRO A 101 -2.72 -5.85 -11.81
C PRO A 101 -3.15 -4.63 -12.65
N ASP A 102 -3.99 -4.83 -13.66
CA ASP A 102 -4.61 -3.71 -14.38
C ASP A 102 -5.39 -2.82 -13.39
N THR A 103 -5.09 -1.52 -13.39
CA THR A 103 -5.73 -0.57 -12.47
C THR A 103 -7.11 -0.14 -12.95
N GLY A 104 -7.41 -0.30 -14.25
CA GLY A 104 -8.64 0.20 -14.87
C GLY A 104 -8.76 1.73 -14.88
N ILE A 105 -7.70 2.46 -14.53
CA ILE A 105 -7.70 3.93 -14.45
C ILE A 105 -7.17 4.52 -15.75
N SER A 106 -7.95 5.39 -16.39
CA SER A 106 -7.56 6.05 -17.63
C SER A 106 -6.66 7.28 -17.43
N ASP A 107 -6.78 7.93 -16.28
CA ASP A 107 -5.98 9.10 -15.95
C ASP A 107 -4.51 8.76 -15.73
N GLU A 108 -3.60 9.72 -15.90
CA GLU A 108 -2.18 9.51 -15.64
C GLU A 108 -1.96 9.17 -14.15
N HIS A 109 -1.36 8.02 -13.90
CA HIS A 109 -1.05 7.50 -12.56
C HIS A 109 0.13 6.53 -12.61
N PHE A 110 0.65 6.18 -11.44
CA PHE A 110 1.62 5.10 -11.25
C PHE A 110 1.29 4.31 -10.00
N VAL A 111 1.82 3.09 -9.92
CA VAL A 111 1.68 2.22 -8.75
C VAL A 111 2.96 2.28 -7.93
N LEU A 112 2.83 2.67 -6.66
CA LEU A 112 3.88 2.52 -5.66
C LEU A 112 3.88 1.10 -5.12
N GLU A 113 5.05 0.55 -4.90
CA GLU A 113 5.27 -0.72 -4.21
C GLU A 113 6.09 -0.48 -2.95
N VAL A 114 5.57 -0.97 -1.83
CA VAL A 114 6.22 -0.96 -0.52
C VAL A 114 6.73 -2.36 -0.25
N ILE A 115 8.05 -2.50 -0.16
CA ILE A 115 8.74 -3.76 0.11
C ILE A 115 9.37 -3.67 1.50
N PRO A 116 8.94 -4.52 2.45
CA PRO A 116 9.58 -4.61 3.76
C PRO A 116 11.00 -5.14 3.63
N MET A 117 11.96 -4.48 4.29
CA MET A 117 13.37 -4.88 4.26
C MET A 117 13.67 -6.02 5.23
N ASN A 118 12.93 -6.10 6.34
CA ASN A 118 13.07 -7.12 7.36
C ASN A 118 11.82 -7.99 7.46
N SER A 119 10.73 -7.43 7.96
CA SER A 119 9.45 -8.11 8.05
C SER A 119 8.31 -7.12 8.25
N MET A 120 7.16 -7.37 7.63
CA MET A 120 5.93 -6.63 7.88
C MET A 120 4.90 -7.64 8.37
N LYS A 121 4.75 -7.75 9.68
CA LYS A 121 4.05 -8.88 10.30
C LYS A 121 2.84 -8.42 11.09
N LEU A 122 1.69 -9.05 10.84
CA LEU A 122 0.47 -8.83 11.62
C LEU A 122 -0.11 -10.17 12.10
N PHE A 123 -0.55 -10.18 13.36
CA PHE A 123 -1.24 -11.34 13.94
C PHE A 123 -2.71 -11.36 13.55
N ILE A 124 -3.21 -12.50 13.09
CA ILE A 124 -4.63 -12.72 12.76
C ILE A 124 -5.51 -12.69 14.02
N LYS A 125 -4.98 -13.11 15.17
CA LYS A 125 -5.72 -13.10 16.45
C LYS A 125 -5.43 -11.83 17.25
N GLY A 126 -6.42 -10.96 17.38
CA GLY A 126 -6.45 -9.79 18.26
C GLY A 126 -7.87 -9.45 18.64
#